data_AF-A0A1G0IRC7-F1
#
_entry.id   AF-A0A1G0IRC7-F1
#
_cell.length_a   1.000
_cell.length_b   1.000
_cell.length_c   1.000
_cell.angle_alpha   90.00
_cell.angle_beta   90.00
_cell.angle_gamma   90.00
#
_symmetry.space_group_name_H-M   'P 1'
#
loop_
_entity.id
_entity.type
_entity.pdbx_description
1 polymer ?
#
loop_
_entity_poly.entity_id
_entity_poly.type
_entity_poly.pdbx_seq_one_letter_code
_entity_poly.pdbx_strand_id
1 'polypeptide(L)'
;MIPINTDHFKRCIQTLASSLALFQQAVPDSIEQEVFRNAIIKSYELIQEMAFKLLKKALRDYGYGNKKLDQTPVKELLRLSALHGLMSLDEVERWFGYRDSRNETAHDYGEHLVKDALTLLPRFLEDATQLERVLRKHFAGATGA
;
A
#
# COMPACT_ATOMS: atom_id res chain seq x y z
N MET A 1 -22.29 1.89 8.18
CA MET A 1 -21.14 1.68 7.29
C MET A 1 -20.72 3.01 6.69
N ILE A 2 -19.47 3.43 6.88
CA ILE A 2 -18.97 4.70 6.32
C ILE A 2 -18.44 4.44 4.91
N PRO A 3 -18.94 5.10 3.85
CA PRO A 3 -18.49 4.84 2.48
C PRO A 3 -16.99 5.12 2.33
N ILE A 4 -16.23 4.15 1.82
CA ILE A 4 -14.80 4.30 1.50
C ILE A 4 -14.64 4.39 -0.01
N ASN A 5 -14.04 5.50 -0.47
CA ASN A 5 -13.60 5.64 -1.86
C ASN A 5 -12.16 5.11 -1.97
N THR A 6 -11.94 4.14 -2.86
CA THR A 6 -10.63 3.54 -3.14
C THR A 6 -10.00 4.02 -4.45
N ASP A 7 -10.63 4.96 -5.18
CA ASP A 7 -10.20 5.39 -6.52
C ASP A 7 -8.79 6.00 -6.50
N HIS A 8 -8.51 6.85 -5.51
CA HIS A 8 -7.18 7.42 -5.36
C HIS A 8 -6.14 6.34 -5.04
N PHE A 9 -6.49 5.34 -4.22
CA PHE A 9 -5.59 4.23 -3.87
C PHE A 9 -5.27 3.38 -5.11
N LYS A 10 -6.31 3.04 -5.88
CA LYS A 10 -6.19 2.36 -7.17
C LYS A 10 -5.33 3.16 -8.14
N ARG A 11 -5.50 4.49 -8.20
CA ARG A 11 -4.70 5.36 -9.07
C ARG A 11 -3.22 5.33 -8.68
N CYS A 12 -2.90 5.37 -7.39
CA CYS A 12 -1.51 5.27 -6.91
C CYS A 12 -0.88 3.91 -7.25
N ILE A 13 -1.62 2.81 -7.10
CA ILE A 13 -1.16 1.46 -7.51
C ILE A 13 -0.84 1.43 -9.01
N GLN A 14 -1.72 1.99 -9.84
CA GLN A 14 -1.50 2.09 -11.28
C GLN A 14 -0.28 2.94 -11.62
N THR A 15 -0.09 4.08 -10.94
CA THR A 15 1.09 4.93 -11.13
C THR A 15 2.36 4.17 -10.79
N LEU A 16 2.42 3.45 -9.66
CA LEU A 16 3.58 2.64 -9.29
C LEU A 16 3.89 1.59 -10.36
N ALA A 17 2.87 0.86 -10.83
CA ALA A 17 3.05 -0.16 -11.86
C ALA A 17 3.61 0.43 -13.17
N SER A 18 3.07 1.58 -13.61
CA SER A 18 3.56 2.28 -14.80
C SER A 18 4.99 2.80 -14.61
N SER A 19 5.30 3.41 -13.47
CA SER A 19 6.65 3.91 -13.17
C SER A 19 7.68 2.78 -13.15
N LEU A 20 7.33 1.60 -12.63
CA LEU A 20 8.19 0.42 -12.66
C LEU A 20 8.46 -0.07 -14.08
N ALA A 21 7.40 -0.16 -14.91
CA ALA A 21 7.54 -0.59 -16.30
C ALA A 21 8.39 0.40 -17.13
N LEU A 22 8.23 1.70 -16.90
CA LEU A 22 9.02 2.74 -17.57
C LEU A 22 10.47 2.77 -17.09
N PHE A 23 10.70 2.59 -15.78
CA PHE A 23 12.05 2.46 -15.21
C PHE A 23 12.86 1.35 -15.87
N GLN A 24 12.23 0.19 -16.12
CA GLN A 24 12.87 -0.97 -16.76
C GLN A 24 13.23 -0.75 -18.24
N GLN A 25 12.55 0.20 -18.91
CA GLN A 25 12.76 0.52 -20.32
C GLN A 25 13.70 1.70 -20.52
N ALA A 26 13.86 2.55 -19.50
CA ALA A 26 14.71 3.72 -19.56
C ALA A 26 16.19 3.35 -19.70
N VAL A 27 16.95 4.21 -20.38
CA VAL A 27 18.41 4.04 -20.52
C VAL A 27 19.04 4.05 -19.12
N PRO A 28 19.89 3.05 -18.79
CA PRO A 28 20.60 3.02 -17.52
C PRO A 28 21.35 4.32 -17.24
N ASP A 29 21.28 4.78 -15.98
CA ASP A 29 21.93 5.99 -15.48
C ASP A 29 21.50 7.30 -16.16
N SER A 30 20.39 7.28 -16.91
CA SER A 30 19.78 8.49 -17.48
C SER A 30 18.95 9.25 -16.45
N ILE A 31 18.79 10.56 -16.68
CA ILE A 31 17.87 11.41 -15.91
C ILE A 31 16.44 10.85 -15.94
N GLU A 32 16.01 10.28 -17.06
CA GLU A 32 14.69 9.65 -17.18
C GLU A 32 14.55 8.44 -16.23
N GLN A 33 15.57 7.59 -16.15
CA GLN A 33 15.58 6.47 -15.21
C GLN A 33 15.56 6.96 -13.75
N GLU A 34 16.27 8.04 -13.43
CA GLU A 34 16.25 8.67 -12.11
C GLU A 34 14.86 9.24 -11.77
N VAL A 35 14.18 9.88 -12.72
CA VAL A 35 12.81 10.37 -12.56
C VAL A 35 11.85 9.22 -12.23
N PHE A 36 11.94 8.09 -12.94
CA PHE A 36 11.08 6.94 -12.65
C PHE A 36 11.41 6.29 -11.31
N ARG A 37 12.69 6.21 -10.92
CA ARG A 37 13.11 5.76 -9.58
C ARG A 37 12.44 6.60 -8.48
N ASN A 38 12.50 7.93 -8.60
CA ASN A 38 11.88 8.84 -7.63
C ASN A 38 10.35 8.66 -7.59
N ALA A 39 9.72 8.47 -8.75
CA ALA A 39 8.28 8.20 -8.83
C ALA A 39 7.89 6.86 -8.17
N ILE A 40 8.71 5.82 -8.33
CA ILE A 40 8.53 4.50 -7.69
C ILE A 40 8.58 4.65 -6.16
N ILE A 41 9.65 5.26 -5.64
CA ILE A 41 9.84 5.48 -4.20
C ILE A 41 8.62 6.22 -3.64
N LYS A 42 8.23 7.35 -4.25
CA LYS A 42 7.12 8.16 -3.76
C LYS A 42 5.78 7.43 -3.81
N SER A 43 5.53 6.68 -4.89
CA SER A 43 4.30 5.92 -5.04
C SER A 43 4.22 4.77 -4.03
N TYR A 44 5.34 4.09 -3.77
CA TYR A 44 5.44 3.04 -2.75
C TYR A 44 5.06 3.56 -1.36
N GLU A 45 5.62 4.70 -0.95
CA GLU A 45 5.26 5.33 0.34
C GLU A 45 3.78 5.70 0.41
N LEU A 46 3.27 6.32 -0.65
CA LEU A 46 1.91 6.84 -0.70
C LEU A 46 0.89 5.70 -0.61
N ILE A 47 1.12 4.59 -1.32
CA ILE A 47 0.26 3.41 -1.25
C ILE A 47 0.22 2.87 0.18
N GLN A 48 1.35 2.75 0.88
CA GLN A 48 1.33 2.29 2.28
C GLN A 48 0.56 3.23 3.20
N GLU A 49 0.78 4.54 3.10
CA GLU A 49 0.07 5.54 3.90
C GLU A 49 -1.45 5.45 3.68
N MET A 50 -1.86 5.36 2.42
CA MET A 50 -3.27 5.23 2.04
C MET A 50 -3.88 3.94 2.54
N ALA A 51 -3.18 2.80 2.37
CA ALA A 51 -3.64 1.51 2.86
C ALA A 51 -3.96 1.55 4.35
N PHE A 52 -3.06 2.10 5.17
CA PHE A 52 -3.29 2.21 6.61
C PHE A 52 -4.44 3.16 6.95
N LYS A 53 -4.60 4.28 6.24
CA LYS A 53 -5.76 5.17 6.42
C LYS A 53 -7.08 4.47 6.09
N LEU A 54 -7.12 3.70 5.00
CA LEU A 54 -8.31 2.99 4.57
C LEU A 54 -8.64 1.83 5.52
N LEU A 55 -7.65 1.07 5.97
CA LEU A 55 -7.82 0.01 6.98
C LEU A 55 -8.37 0.57 8.29
N LYS A 56 -7.83 1.70 8.79
CA LYS A 56 -8.39 2.38 9.96
C LYS A 56 -9.85 2.75 9.74
N LYS A 57 -10.19 3.30 8.57
CA LYS A 57 -11.57 3.66 8.25
C LYS A 57 -12.48 2.43 8.20
N ALA A 58 -12.01 1.30 7.67
CA ALA A 58 -12.77 0.06 7.61
C ALA A 58 -12.97 -0.59 8.98
N LEU A 59 -11.96 -0.53 9.84
CA LEU A 59 -12.06 -1.05 11.22
C LEU A 59 -13.14 -0.33 12.04
N ARG A 60 -13.55 0.89 11.68
CA ARG A 60 -14.63 1.59 12.40
C ARG A 60 -15.96 0.83 12.38
N ASP A 61 -16.24 0.08 11.32
CA ASP A 61 -17.47 -0.72 11.23
C ASP A 61 -17.47 -1.92 12.18
N TYR A 62 -16.32 -2.26 12.75
CA TYR A 62 -16.16 -3.30 13.79
C TYR A 62 -16.12 -2.72 15.21
N GLY A 63 -16.53 -1.46 15.39
CA GLY A 63 -16.67 -0.83 16.71
C GLY A 63 -15.39 -0.16 17.25
N TYR A 64 -14.33 -0.07 16.45
CA TYR A 64 -13.12 0.66 16.88
C TYR A 64 -13.30 2.18 16.74
N GLY A 65 -13.12 2.91 17.84
CA GLY A 65 -13.18 4.38 17.85
C GLY A 65 -11.97 5.06 17.20
N ASN A 66 -12.18 6.24 16.61
CA ASN A 66 -11.16 7.01 15.89
C ASN A 66 -9.88 7.24 16.72
N LYS A 67 -10.03 7.75 17.95
CA LYS A 67 -8.89 8.05 18.83
C LYS A 67 -8.02 6.81 19.11
N LYS A 68 -8.65 5.64 19.29
CA LYS A 68 -7.94 4.38 19.52
C LYS A 68 -7.17 3.97 18.26
N LEU A 69 -7.81 4.01 17.10
CA LEU A 69 -7.18 3.66 15.81
C LEU A 69 -6.04 4.61 15.43
N ASP A 70 -6.13 5.88 15.78
CA ASP A 70 -5.08 6.87 15.52
C ASP A 70 -3.83 6.60 16.36
N GLN A 71 -4.01 6.13 17.60
CA GLN A 71 -2.92 5.72 18.51
C GLN A 71 -2.42 4.28 18.28
N THR A 72 -3.11 3.51 17.44
CA THR A 72 -2.76 2.11 17.19
C THR A 72 -1.51 2.01 16.33
N PRO A 73 -0.44 1.32 16.78
CA PRO A 73 0.74 1.06 15.97
C PRO A 73 0.37 0.28 14.71
N VAL A 74 1.04 0.54 13.59
CA VAL A 74 0.64 -0.08 12.31
C VAL A 74 0.76 -1.61 12.31
N LYS A 75 1.76 -2.19 12.98
CA LYS A 75 1.85 -3.66 13.08
C LYS A 75 0.60 -4.23 13.78
N GLU A 76 0.07 -3.52 14.77
CA GLU A 76 -1.19 -3.89 15.42
C GLU A 76 -2.41 -3.63 14.54
N LEU A 77 -2.46 -2.50 13.82
CA LEU A 77 -3.52 -2.19 12.86
C LEU A 77 -3.69 -3.30 11.82
N LEU A 78 -2.59 -3.83 11.30
CA LEU A 78 -2.58 -4.92 10.33
C LEU A 78 -3.13 -6.23 10.94
N ARG A 79 -2.74 -6.56 12.18
CA ARG A 79 -3.30 -7.73 12.90
C ARG A 79 -4.79 -7.60 13.14
N LEU A 80 -5.28 -6.42 13.54
CA LEU A 80 -6.72 -6.16 13.68
C LEU A 80 -7.46 -6.30 12.34
N SER A 81 -6.80 -5.92 11.24
CA SER A 81 -7.36 -6.06 9.90
C SER A 81 -7.49 -7.53 9.51
N ALA A 82 -6.51 -8.38 9.87
CA ALA A 82 -6.62 -9.82 9.67
C ALA A 82 -7.68 -10.48 10.56
N LEU A 83 -7.80 -10.07 11.82
CA LEU A 83 -8.83 -10.55 12.74
C LEU A 83 -10.25 -10.39 12.17
N HIS A 84 -10.48 -9.31 11.42
CA HIS A 84 -11.77 -8.98 10.82
C HIS A 84 -11.88 -9.38 9.33
N GLY A 85 -10.95 -10.22 8.83
CA GLY A 85 -11.00 -10.75 7.46
C GLY A 85 -10.76 -9.71 6.36
N LEU A 86 -10.25 -8.52 6.70
CA LEU A 86 -9.84 -7.51 5.71
C LEU A 86 -8.51 -7.87 5.04
N MET A 87 -7.72 -8.73 5.69
CA MET A 87 -6.44 -9.28 5.22
C MET A 87 -6.29 -10.72 5.70
N SER A 88 -5.49 -11.52 5.02
CA SER A 88 -4.98 -12.80 5.54
C SER A 88 -3.75 -12.59 6.43
N LEU A 89 -3.41 -13.60 7.24
CA LEU A 89 -2.18 -13.55 8.05
C LEU A 89 -0.91 -13.47 7.19
N ASP A 90 -0.88 -14.19 6.06
CA ASP A 90 0.24 -14.15 5.13
C ASP A 90 0.42 -12.76 4.50
N GLU A 91 -0.69 -12.07 4.17
CA GLU A 91 -0.63 -10.67 3.74
C GLU A 91 -0.08 -9.78 4.86
N VAL A 92 -0.52 -9.95 6.10
CA VAL A 92 -0.02 -9.15 7.23
C VAL A 92 1.50 -9.27 7.40
N GLU A 93 2.05 -10.48 7.34
CA GLU A 93 3.50 -10.70 7.43
C GLU A 93 4.26 -10.03 6.28
N ARG A 94 3.76 -10.11 5.04
CA ARG A 94 4.36 -9.40 3.91
C ARG A 94 4.30 -7.88 4.08
N TRP A 95 3.19 -7.36 4.61
CA TRP A 95 3.02 -5.93 4.91
C TRP A 95 3.92 -5.44 6.04
N PHE A 96 4.33 -6.30 6.97
CA PHE A 96 5.41 -5.95 7.90
C PHE A 96 6.73 -5.74 7.16
N GLY A 97 7.09 -6.65 6.24
CA GLY A 97 8.26 -6.51 5.38
C GLY A 97 8.25 -5.22 4.56
N TYR A 98 7.11 -4.88 3.93
CA TYR A 98 6.97 -3.65 3.14
C TYR A 98 7.17 -2.37 3.97
N ARG A 99 6.70 -2.39 5.20
CA ARG A 99 6.86 -1.26 6.12
C ARG A 99 8.30 -1.12 6.58
N ASP A 100 8.94 -2.24 6.92
CA ASP A 100 10.30 -2.23 7.44
C ASP A 100 11.28 -1.79 6.34
N SER A 101 11.09 -2.22 5.08
CA SER A 101 11.90 -1.78 3.92
C SER A 101 11.75 -0.29 3.59
N ARG A 102 10.60 0.32 3.89
CA ARG A 102 10.40 1.78 3.70
C ARG A 102 11.37 2.60 4.56
N ASN A 103 11.68 2.14 5.78
CA ASN A 103 12.59 2.87 6.67
C ASN A 103 14.04 2.86 6.15
N GLU A 104 14.39 1.84 5.38
CA GLU A 104 15.70 1.67 4.76
C GLU A 104 15.83 2.56 3.51
N THR A 105 14.75 2.67 2.72
CA THR A 105 14.69 3.52 1.50
C THR A 105 15.01 5.01 1.76
N ALA A 106 14.71 5.50 2.96
CA ALA A 106 14.90 6.90 3.31
C ALA A 106 16.39 7.27 3.51
N HIS A 107 17.25 6.29 3.79
CA HIS A 107 18.65 6.52 4.17
C HIS A 107 19.63 6.49 2.99
N ASP A 108 19.30 5.81 1.89
CA ASP A 108 20.21 5.55 0.76
C ASP A 108 19.75 6.19 -0.56
N TYR A 109 18.86 7.18 -0.48
CA TYR A 109 18.17 7.78 -1.64
C TYR A 109 17.40 6.76 -2.51
N GLY A 110 17.04 5.61 -1.93
CA GLY A 110 16.26 4.55 -2.57
C GLY A 110 17.04 3.76 -3.63
N GLU A 111 18.37 3.77 -3.59
CA GLU A 111 19.19 2.93 -4.47
C GLU A 111 18.94 1.43 -4.22
N HIS A 112 18.88 1.01 -2.96
CA HIS A 112 18.54 -0.35 -2.56
C HIS A 112 17.09 -0.64 -2.85
N LEU A 113 16.18 0.31 -2.61
CA LEU A 113 14.77 0.08 -2.95
C LEU A 113 14.63 -0.24 -4.43
N VAL A 114 15.36 0.35 -5.36
CA VAL A 114 15.19 0.03 -6.79
C VAL A 114 15.79 -1.33 -7.17
N LYS A 115 16.93 -1.70 -6.61
CA LYS A 115 17.51 -3.05 -6.81
C LYS A 115 16.60 -4.12 -6.22
N ASP A 116 16.11 -3.90 -5.02
CA ASP A 116 15.18 -4.79 -4.33
C ASP A 116 13.76 -4.67 -4.89
N ALA A 117 13.39 -3.54 -5.49
CA ALA A 117 12.07 -3.23 -6.03
C ALA A 117 11.70 -4.17 -7.15
N LEU A 118 12.67 -4.54 -7.98
CA LEU A 118 12.45 -5.52 -9.03
C LEU A 118 11.99 -6.87 -8.46
N THR A 119 12.32 -7.16 -7.20
CA THR A 119 11.91 -8.38 -6.50
C THR A 119 10.68 -8.15 -5.61
N LEU A 120 10.64 -7.03 -4.88
CA LEU A 120 9.63 -6.72 -3.86
C LEU A 120 8.34 -6.14 -4.46
N LEU A 121 8.46 -5.20 -5.42
CA LEU A 121 7.32 -4.44 -5.92
C LEU A 121 6.29 -5.25 -6.69
N PRO A 122 6.64 -6.29 -7.48
CA PRO A 122 5.63 -7.13 -8.11
C PRO A 122 4.66 -7.71 -7.08
N ARG A 123 5.19 -8.28 -6.00
CA ARG A 123 4.36 -8.83 -4.91
C ARG A 123 3.61 -7.73 -4.15
N PHE A 124 4.23 -6.60 -3.89
CA PHE A 124 3.57 -5.46 -3.25
C PHE A 124 2.38 -4.94 -4.07
N LEU A 125 2.53 -4.82 -5.40
CA LEU A 125 1.47 -4.41 -6.30
C LEU A 125 0.29 -5.40 -6.28
N GLU A 126 0.56 -6.70 -6.24
CA GLU A 126 -0.47 -7.74 -6.08
C GLU A 126 -1.23 -7.57 -4.75
N ASP A 127 -0.50 -7.49 -3.63
CA ASP A 127 -1.12 -7.38 -2.31
C ASP A 127 -1.87 -6.05 -2.14
N ALA A 128 -1.36 -4.94 -2.69
CA ALA A 128 -2.05 -3.64 -2.67
C ALA A 128 -3.33 -3.66 -3.53
N THR A 129 -3.28 -4.29 -4.72
CA THR A 129 -4.46 -4.49 -5.58
C THR A 129 -5.50 -5.38 -4.91
N GLN A 130 -5.05 -6.43 -4.22
CA GLN A 130 -5.91 -7.32 -3.47
C GLN A 130 -6.61 -6.58 -2.32
N LEU A 131 -5.87 -5.77 -1.56
CA LEU A 131 -6.43 -4.93 -0.50
C LEU A 131 -7.45 -3.93 -1.06
N GLU A 132 -7.16 -3.28 -2.18
CA GLU A 132 -8.10 -2.37 -2.88
C GLU A 132 -9.40 -3.09 -3.21
N ARG A 133 -9.32 -4.31 -3.74
CA ARG A 133 -10.48 -5.13 -4.10
C ARG A 133 -11.31 -5.51 -2.87
N VAL A 134 -10.67 -5.91 -1.77
CA VAL A 134 -11.35 -6.27 -0.52
C VAL A 134 -12.08 -5.05 0.04
N LEU A 135 -11.39 -3.92 0.16
CA LEU A 135 -11.98 -2.67 0.66
C LEU A 135 -13.14 -2.24 -0.25
N ARG A 136 -12.94 -2.16 -1.57
CA ARG A 136 -14.01 -1.78 -2.50
C ARG A 136 -15.25 -2.67 -2.35
N LYS A 137 -15.09 -3.99 -2.23
CA LYS A 137 -16.20 -4.93 -2.02
C LYS A 137 -16.88 -4.74 -0.67
N HIS A 138 -16.09 -4.54 0.39
CA HIS A 138 -16.61 -4.32 1.73
C HIS A 138 -17.53 -3.09 1.79
N PHE A 139 -17.32 -2.08 0.94
CA PHE A 139 -18.11 -0.85 0.90
C PHE A 139 -19.09 -0.71 -0.28
N ALA A 140 -18.97 -1.53 -1.32
CA ALA A 140 -19.93 -1.56 -2.43
C ALA A 140 -21.25 -2.28 -2.08
N GLY A 141 -21.28 -3.07 -1.02
CA GLY A 141 -22.46 -3.84 -0.57
C GLY A 141 -23.56 -3.01 0.13
N ALA A 142 -23.43 -1.69 0.25
CA ALA A 142 -24.40 -0.84 0.95
C ALA A 142 -25.23 0.09 0.04
N THR A 143 -25.05 0.03 -1.28
CA THR A 143 -25.79 0.88 -2.25
C THR A 143 -26.80 0.11 -3.09
N GLY A 144 -27.26 -1.06 -2.63
CA GLY A 144 -28.21 -1.89 -3.36
C GLY A 144 -29.00 -2.82 -2.46
N ALA A 145 -29.90 -2.23 -1.66
CA ALA A 145 -31.12 -2.85 -1.14
C ALA A 145 -32.09 -1.75 -0.72
#